data_AF-A0A3B0YEH3-F1
#
_entry.id   AF-A0A3B0YEH3-F1
#
_cell.length_a   1.000
_cell.length_b   1.000
_cell.length_c   1.000
_cell.angle_alpha   90.00
_cell.angle_beta   90.00
_cell.angle_gamma   90.00
#
_symmetry.space_group_name_H-M   'P 1'
#
loop_
_entity.id
_entity.type
_entity.pdbx_description
1 polymer ?
#
loop_
_entity_poly.entity_id
_entity_poly.type
_entity_poly.pdbx_seq_one_letter_code
_entity_poly.pdbx_strand_id
1 'polypeptide(L)'
;MINIKRIFSVFILAGITLLPFSGAVQAAEKFKPFVLAFKGPADFDAKVDETRDKLTAEGFRVIGEYTPYEGVHVDKAHIIIVTNDELIKVAGMSEMGGFAAPWRIGITKVGDEVQVAYPNPVYIAKAYHLKTDLEGVSDALRRSLGAVETFGSRKGLSARKLRKYHYTFGMEYFDDVYDLAEYDSHKEAVAVLEKNLAAGVAGVTKVYRLDLPKGGTVFGVARKVQEGGNEAMDDAWIMG
;
A
#
# COMPACT_ATOMS: atom_id res chain seq x y z
N MET A 1 35.29 -48.65 50.61
CA MET A 1 35.59 -47.97 49.32
C MET A 1 35.16 -48.88 48.19
N ILE A 2 33.97 -48.65 47.62
CA ILE A 2 33.44 -49.40 46.48
C ILE A 2 33.62 -48.56 45.22
N ASN A 3 34.12 -49.21 44.17
CA ASN A 3 34.81 -48.63 43.03
C ASN A 3 33.80 -48.07 42.00
N ILE A 4 33.78 -46.74 41.84
CA ILE A 4 32.86 -45.91 41.03
C ILE A 4 32.86 -46.23 39.51
N LYS A 5 33.73 -47.13 39.03
CA LYS A 5 33.93 -47.38 37.59
C LYS A 5 33.01 -48.43 36.95
N ARG A 6 32.04 -49.02 37.67
CA ARG A 6 31.15 -50.08 37.14
C ARG A 6 29.65 -49.73 37.02
N ILE A 7 29.29 -48.46 37.21
CA ILE A 7 27.91 -47.97 36.96
C ILE A 7 27.81 -47.25 35.59
N PHE A 8 28.94 -46.97 34.94
CA PHE A 8 29.00 -46.26 33.67
C PHE A 8 28.78 -47.12 32.40
N SER A 9 28.51 -48.43 32.54
CA SER A 9 28.43 -49.34 31.37
C SER A 9 27.04 -49.93 31.09
N VAL A 10 25.97 -49.48 31.77
CA VAL A 10 24.58 -49.93 31.49
C VAL A 10 23.68 -48.80 30.99
N PHE A 11 24.15 -47.54 30.96
CA PHE A 11 23.37 -46.41 30.43
C PHE A 11 23.80 -45.94 29.03
N ILE A 12 24.58 -46.74 28.29
CA ILE A 12 25.04 -46.41 26.92
C ILE A 12 24.24 -47.17 25.83
N LEU A 13 23.24 -47.98 26.21
CA LEU A 13 22.45 -48.79 25.25
C LEU A 13 20.93 -48.56 25.33
N ALA A 14 20.50 -47.32 25.57
CA ALA A 14 19.11 -46.87 25.41
C ALA A 14 19.03 -45.46 24.82
N GLY A 15 20.01 -45.10 23.98
CA GLY A 15 20.23 -43.74 23.49
C GLY A 15 20.26 -43.64 21.96
N ILE A 16 19.45 -44.39 21.23
CA ILE A 16 19.27 -44.22 19.78
C ILE A 16 17.81 -44.53 19.44
N THR A 17 16.96 -43.49 19.39
CA THR A 17 15.75 -43.33 18.54
C THR A 17 14.84 -42.22 19.09
N LEU A 18 15.34 -40.99 19.15
CA LEU A 18 14.50 -39.81 19.01
C LEU A 18 15.14 -38.96 17.93
N LEU A 19 14.85 -39.31 16.68
CA LEU A 19 14.99 -38.39 15.55
C LEU A 19 14.05 -37.21 15.87
N PRO A 20 14.55 -35.98 16.10
CA PRO A 20 13.66 -34.85 16.01
C PRO A 20 13.16 -34.84 14.57
N PHE A 21 11.84 -34.96 14.39
CA PHE A 21 11.17 -34.50 13.18
C PHE A 21 11.54 -33.02 13.05
N SER A 22 12.65 -32.73 12.38
CA SER A 22 12.95 -31.41 11.87
C SER A 22 11.95 -31.18 10.75
N GLY A 23 10.71 -30.86 11.12
CA GLY A 23 9.77 -30.26 10.21
C GLY A 23 10.51 -29.07 9.60
N ALA A 24 10.72 -29.11 8.29
CA ALA A 24 11.30 -28.00 7.57
C ALA A 24 10.48 -26.76 7.95
N VAL A 25 11.05 -25.87 8.77
CA VAL A 25 10.47 -24.55 8.98
C VAL A 25 10.67 -23.86 7.63
N GLN A 26 9.69 -24.02 6.74
CA GLN A 26 9.62 -23.22 5.53
C GLN A 26 9.65 -21.76 5.99
N ALA A 27 10.68 -21.05 5.59
CA ALA A 27 10.76 -19.62 5.84
C ALA A 27 9.52 -18.99 5.23
N ALA A 28 8.68 -18.37 6.06
CA ALA A 28 7.47 -17.73 5.59
C ALA A 28 7.83 -16.72 4.50
N GLU A 29 7.10 -16.78 3.37
CA GLU A 29 7.25 -15.84 2.27
C GLU A 29 7.18 -14.40 2.78
N LYS A 30 8.05 -13.54 2.24
CA LYS A 30 8.17 -12.15 2.66
C LYS A 30 7.85 -11.22 1.50
N PHE A 31 6.96 -10.29 1.76
CA PHE A 31 6.49 -9.31 0.79
C PHE A 31 7.09 -7.94 1.11
N LYS A 32 7.48 -7.22 0.06
CA LYS A 32 7.87 -5.81 0.12
C LYS A 32 6.72 -4.94 -0.39
N PRO A 33 6.59 -3.69 0.11
CA PRO A 33 5.40 -2.87 -0.10
C PRO A 33 5.22 -2.35 -1.52
N PHE A 34 6.30 -2.19 -2.30
CA PHE A 34 6.24 -1.57 -3.62
C PHE A 34 6.90 -2.44 -4.68
N VAL A 35 6.45 -2.25 -5.92
CA VAL A 35 7.03 -2.80 -7.13
C VAL A 35 7.57 -1.64 -7.96
N LEU A 36 8.84 -1.71 -8.35
CA LEU A 36 9.44 -0.84 -9.35
C LEU A 36 9.11 -1.45 -10.72
N ALA A 37 8.31 -0.74 -11.52
CA ALA A 37 7.81 -1.20 -12.80
C ALA A 37 8.76 -0.82 -13.95
N PHE A 38 9.33 0.38 -13.86
CA PHE A 38 10.24 0.94 -14.85
C PHE A 38 11.29 1.81 -14.16
N LYS A 39 12.51 1.80 -14.69
CA LYS A 39 13.57 2.74 -14.36
C LYS A 39 14.48 2.92 -15.58
N GLY A 40 14.71 4.16 -15.99
CA GLY A 40 15.63 4.47 -17.07
C GLY A 40 15.43 5.86 -17.66
N PRO A 41 16.22 6.22 -18.70
CA PRO A 41 16.08 7.52 -19.35
C PRO A 41 14.73 7.62 -20.06
N ALA A 42 13.98 8.68 -19.76
CA ALA A 42 12.74 9.04 -20.44
C ALA A 42 12.44 10.53 -20.25
N ASP A 43 11.66 11.09 -21.17
CA ASP A 43 10.96 12.34 -20.90
C ASP A 43 9.87 12.10 -19.85
N PHE A 44 9.77 12.99 -18.86
CA PHE A 44 8.89 12.78 -17.72
C PHE A 44 7.41 12.90 -18.09
N ASP A 45 7.05 13.97 -18.81
CA ASP A 45 5.65 14.25 -19.14
C ASP A 45 5.13 13.19 -20.13
N ALA A 46 5.95 12.80 -21.12
CA ALA A 46 5.63 11.69 -22.01
C ALA A 46 5.50 10.34 -21.28
N LYS A 47 6.29 10.10 -20.22
CA LYS A 47 6.19 8.86 -19.44
C LYS A 47 4.92 8.81 -18.59
N VAL A 48 4.45 9.95 -18.08
CA VAL A 48 3.15 10.07 -17.39
C VAL A 48 2.02 9.68 -18.35
N ASP A 49 2.00 10.27 -19.55
CA ASP A 49 0.99 9.97 -20.57
C ASP A 49 1.02 8.49 -21.00
N GLU A 50 2.21 7.96 -21.29
CA GLU A 50 2.38 6.54 -21.66
C GLU A 50 1.88 5.60 -20.56
N THR A 51 2.13 5.94 -19.29
CA THR A 51 1.70 5.14 -18.14
C THR A 51 0.17 5.16 -18.02
N ARG A 52 -0.46 6.33 -18.22
CA ARG A 52 -1.92 6.49 -18.24
C ARG A 52 -2.57 5.62 -19.31
N ASP A 53 -2.03 5.66 -20.52
CA ASP A 53 -2.56 4.92 -21.67
C ASP A 53 -2.42 3.41 -21.49
N LYS A 54 -1.26 2.94 -21.01
CA LYS A 54 -1.02 1.52 -20.73
C LYS A 54 -1.93 0.96 -19.66
N LEU A 55 -2.19 1.73 -18.60
CA LEU A 55 -3.15 1.34 -17.56
C LEU A 55 -4.57 1.25 -18.14
N THR A 56 -4.99 2.24 -18.92
CA THR A 56 -6.32 2.26 -19.54
C THR A 56 -6.51 1.08 -20.50
N ALA A 57 -5.48 0.73 -21.27
CA ALA A 57 -5.49 -0.43 -22.17
C ALA A 57 -5.65 -1.78 -21.43
N GLU A 58 -5.21 -1.87 -20.18
CA GLU A 58 -5.38 -3.05 -19.31
C GLU A 58 -6.64 -2.96 -18.42
N GLY A 59 -7.59 -2.09 -18.76
CA GLY A 59 -8.90 -2.02 -18.12
C GLY A 59 -8.95 -1.22 -16.82
N PHE A 60 -7.92 -0.44 -16.51
CA PHE A 60 -7.97 0.54 -15.44
C PHE A 60 -8.70 1.81 -15.88
N ARG A 61 -9.34 2.48 -14.93
CA ARG A 61 -9.97 3.80 -15.08
C ARG A 61 -9.21 4.80 -14.22
N VAL A 62 -8.76 5.90 -14.81
CA VAL A 62 -8.18 7.02 -14.07
C VAL A 62 -9.30 7.78 -13.37
N ILE A 63 -9.14 8.02 -12.06
CA ILE A 63 -10.13 8.72 -11.22
C ILE A 63 -9.57 9.99 -10.56
N GLY A 64 -8.27 10.22 -10.67
CA GLY A 64 -7.62 11.46 -10.24
C GLY A 64 -6.13 11.41 -10.49
N GLU A 65 -5.50 12.59 -10.42
CA GLU A 65 -4.07 12.76 -10.58
C GLU A 65 -3.57 13.81 -9.58
N TYR A 66 -2.31 13.69 -9.15
CA TYR A 66 -1.74 14.57 -8.15
C TYR A 66 -0.23 14.73 -8.30
N THR A 67 0.26 15.96 -8.15
CA THR A 67 1.70 16.30 -8.10
C THR A 67 2.02 16.76 -6.68
N PRO A 68 2.53 15.88 -5.81
CA PRO A 68 2.65 16.16 -4.38
C PRO A 68 3.82 17.08 -4.01
N TYR A 69 4.92 17.01 -4.75
CA TYR A 69 6.14 17.77 -4.52
C TYR A 69 7.00 17.81 -5.78
N GLU A 70 7.80 18.85 -5.93
CA GLU A 70 8.80 19.01 -6.97
C GLU A 70 10.06 19.65 -6.37
N GLY A 71 11.24 19.21 -6.82
CA GLY A 71 12.52 19.79 -6.40
C GLY A 71 12.93 19.56 -4.94
N VAL A 72 12.29 18.62 -4.23
CA VAL A 72 12.62 18.30 -2.82
C VAL A 72 13.47 17.03 -2.74
N HIS A 73 12.86 15.84 -2.80
CA HIS A 73 13.57 14.55 -2.85
C HIS A 73 13.83 14.02 -4.26
N VAL A 74 13.06 14.52 -5.21
CA VAL A 74 13.06 14.15 -6.63
C VAL A 74 12.83 15.43 -7.42
N ASP A 75 13.23 15.43 -8.69
CA ASP A 75 13.08 16.61 -9.55
C ASP A 75 11.60 16.87 -9.87
N LYS A 76 10.86 15.80 -10.17
CA LYS A 76 9.41 15.82 -10.43
C LYS A 76 8.74 14.59 -9.84
N ALA A 77 7.50 14.74 -9.36
CA ALA A 77 6.67 13.62 -8.91
C ALA A 77 5.25 13.78 -9.46
N HIS A 78 4.68 12.69 -9.96
CA HIS A 78 3.30 12.65 -10.41
C HIS A 78 2.66 11.32 -9.99
N ILE A 79 1.42 11.37 -9.54
CA ILE A 79 0.66 10.22 -9.07
C ILE A 79 -0.60 10.11 -9.91
N ILE A 80 -0.79 8.96 -10.56
CA ILE A 80 -2.03 8.61 -11.24
C ILE A 80 -2.82 7.70 -10.30
N ILE A 81 -4.06 8.07 -10.01
CA ILE A 81 -4.99 7.27 -9.21
C ILE A 81 -5.93 6.55 -10.15
N VAL A 82 -5.91 5.22 -10.10
CA VAL A 82 -6.72 4.35 -10.94
C VAL A 82 -7.63 3.43 -10.13
N THR A 83 -8.65 2.88 -10.77
CA THR A 83 -9.44 1.76 -10.24
C THR A 83 -9.79 0.79 -11.36
N ASN A 84 -10.28 -0.40 -11.04
CA ASN A 84 -10.83 -1.34 -12.01
C ASN A 84 -11.94 -2.18 -11.34
N ASP A 85 -12.61 -3.04 -12.11
CA ASP A 85 -13.76 -3.78 -11.61
C ASP A 85 -13.40 -4.77 -10.49
N GLU A 86 -12.19 -5.35 -10.51
CA GLU A 86 -11.71 -6.21 -9.42
C GLU A 86 -11.50 -5.42 -8.13
N LEU A 87 -10.85 -4.25 -8.20
CA LEU A 87 -10.64 -3.36 -7.05
C LEU A 87 -11.98 -2.92 -6.43
N ILE A 88 -12.96 -2.54 -7.26
CA ILE A 88 -14.31 -2.18 -6.79
C ILE A 88 -15.02 -3.38 -6.16
N LYS A 89 -14.92 -4.55 -6.77
CA LYS A 89 -15.53 -5.78 -6.25
C LYS A 89 -14.94 -6.17 -4.90
N VAL A 90 -13.61 -6.16 -4.77
CA VAL A 90 -12.90 -6.54 -3.55
C VAL A 90 -13.13 -5.52 -2.44
N ALA A 91 -13.23 -4.24 -2.78
CA ALA A 91 -13.56 -3.19 -1.83
C ALA A 91 -14.90 -3.42 -1.11
N GLY A 92 -15.87 -4.05 -1.77
CA GLY A 92 -17.14 -4.42 -1.16
C GLY A 92 -17.09 -5.68 -0.28
N MET A 93 -15.96 -6.37 -0.14
CA MET A 93 -15.89 -7.65 0.60
C MET A 93 -15.54 -7.51 2.08
N SER A 94 -15.11 -6.32 2.52
CA SER A 94 -14.80 -6.00 3.91
C SER A 94 -15.18 -4.55 4.20
N GLU A 95 -15.37 -4.23 5.48
CA GLU A 95 -15.74 -2.89 5.93
C GLU A 95 -14.75 -1.81 5.47
N MET A 96 -13.45 -2.07 5.68
CA MET A 96 -12.36 -1.18 5.28
C MET A 96 -11.79 -1.49 3.89
N GLY A 97 -12.44 -2.35 3.11
CA GLY A 97 -12.00 -2.73 1.76
C GLY A 97 -11.96 -1.54 0.79
N GLY A 98 -12.79 -0.51 1.05
CA GLY A 98 -12.86 0.73 0.27
C GLY A 98 -11.51 1.41 0.06
N PHE A 99 -10.60 1.35 1.04
CA PHE A 99 -9.29 1.99 0.95
C PHE A 99 -8.36 1.39 -0.11
N ALA A 100 -8.60 0.14 -0.51
CA ALA A 100 -7.86 -0.51 -1.59
C ALA A 100 -8.37 -0.13 -2.98
N ALA A 101 -9.59 0.41 -3.12
CA ALA A 101 -10.22 0.61 -4.43
C ALA A 101 -9.51 1.66 -5.31
N PRO A 102 -9.01 2.79 -4.75
CA PRO A 102 -8.16 3.73 -5.46
C PRO A 102 -6.70 3.28 -5.40
N TRP A 103 -6.18 2.76 -6.50
CA TRP A 103 -4.78 2.36 -6.64
C TRP A 103 -3.92 3.53 -7.08
N ARG A 104 -2.74 3.71 -6.48
CA ARG A 104 -1.85 4.84 -6.77
C ARG A 104 -0.64 4.35 -7.57
N ILE A 105 -0.35 4.99 -8.68
CA ILE A 105 0.83 4.75 -9.51
C ILE A 105 1.70 5.99 -9.43
N GLY A 106 2.92 5.84 -8.93
CA GLY A 106 3.89 6.93 -8.81
C GLY A 106 4.84 6.97 -9.99
N ILE A 107 5.03 8.16 -10.55
CA ILE A 107 6.02 8.48 -11.57
C ILE A 107 6.93 9.57 -10.97
N THR A 108 8.23 9.31 -10.89
CA THR A 108 9.19 10.28 -10.36
C THR A 108 10.37 10.46 -11.30
N LYS A 109 10.92 11.68 -11.34
CA LYS A 109 12.19 11.99 -12.02
C LYS A 109 13.29 12.19 -10.99
N VAL A 110 14.38 11.46 -11.14
CA VAL A 110 15.56 11.57 -10.27
C VAL A 110 16.80 11.66 -11.16
N GLY A 111 17.34 12.85 -11.31
CA GLY A 111 18.39 13.15 -12.28
C GLY A 111 17.93 12.82 -13.70
N ASP A 112 18.72 12.01 -14.40
CA ASP A 112 18.45 11.63 -15.79
C ASP A 112 17.45 10.48 -15.94
N GLU A 113 16.99 9.89 -14.83
CA GLU A 113 16.10 8.73 -14.85
C GLU A 113 14.66 9.11 -14.47
N VAL A 114 13.71 8.43 -15.12
CA VAL A 114 12.31 8.36 -14.68
C VAL A 114 12.06 6.98 -14.09
N GLN A 115 11.31 6.94 -12.99
CA GLN A 115 10.90 5.73 -12.31
C GLN A 115 9.38 5.65 -12.31
N VAL A 116 8.84 4.45 -12.57
CA VAL A 116 7.41 4.15 -12.39
C VAL A 116 7.30 3.05 -11.35
N ALA A 117 6.49 3.28 -10.32
CA ALA A 117 6.31 2.33 -9.23
C ALA A 117 4.85 2.28 -8.76
N TYR A 118 4.46 1.15 -8.17
CA TYR A 118 3.12 0.95 -7.64
C TYR A 118 3.14 0.10 -6.35
N PRO A 119 2.14 0.25 -5.46
CA PRO A 119 1.98 -0.63 -4.32
C PRO A 119 1.84 -2.09 -4.77
N ASN A 120 2.56 -2.99 -4.11
CA ASN A 120 2.47 -4.43 -4.36
C ASN A 120 1.07 -4.93 -3.93
N PRO A 121 0.22 -5.42 -4.87
CA PRO A 121 -1.15 -5.76 -4.52
C PRO A 121 -1.26 -6.88 -3.49
N VAL A 122 -0.35 -7.85 -3.52
CA VAL A 122 -0.30 -8.95 -2.54
C VAL A 122 0.09 -8.44 -1.15
N TYR A 123 0.98 -7.44 -1.08
CA TYR A 123 1.33 -6.80 0.19
C TYR A 123 0.12 -6.05 0.77
N ILE A 124 -0.53 -5.22 -0.05
CA ILE A 124 -1.68 -4.40 0.35
C ILE A 124 -2.87 -5.28 0.73
N ALA A 125 -3.17 -6.31 -0.05
CA ALA A 125 -4.24 -7.26 0.27
C ALA A 125 -4.10 -7.84 1.68
N LYS A 126 -2.88 -8.19 2.07
CA LYS A 126 -2.58 -8.73 3.40
C LYS A 126 -2.60 -7.65 4.48
N ALA A 127 -2.08 -6.46 4.20
CA ALA A 127 -2.06 -5.35 5.14
C ALA A 127 -3.47 -4.81 5.43
N TYR A 128 -4.34 -4.76 4.41
CA TYR A 128 -5.70 -4.21 4.47
C TYR A 128 -6.77 -5.30 4.69
N HIS A 129 -6.32 -6.53 4.97
CA HIS A 129 -7.17 -7.69 5.30
C HIS A 129 -8.23 -7.99 4.23
N LEU A 130 -7.87 -7.77 2.95
CA LEU A 130 -8.74 -8.07 1.82
C LEU A 130 -8.98 -9.58 1.72
N LYS A 131 -10.12 -9.95 1.13
CA LYS A 131 -10.52 -11.37 0.99
C LYS A 131 -9.81 -12.10 -0.15
N THR A 132 -9.10 -11.37 -1.00
CA THR A 132 -8.36 -11.88 -2.16
C THR A 132 -6.98 -11.25 -2.21
N ASP A 133 -6.00 -11.93 -2.79
CA ASP A 133 -4.63 -11.40 -2.95
C ASP A 133 -4.46 -10.46 -4.17
N LEU A 134 -5.56 -10.06 -4.82
CA LEU A 134 -5.58 -9.13 -5.97
C LEU A 134 -4.73 -9.64 -7.15
N GLU A 135 -4.88 -10.91 -7.50
CA GLU A 135 -4.08 -11.57 -8.55
C GLU A 135 -4.32 -10.93 -9.93
N GLY A 136 -5.57 -10.64 -10.28
CA GLY A 136 -5.89 -10.03 -11.58
C GLY A 136 -5.38 -8.59 -11.70
N VAL A 137 -5.46 -7.81 -10.61
CA VAL A 137 -4.84 -6.48 -10.51
C VAL A 137 -3.32 -6.59 -10.66
N SER A 138 -2.69 -7.56 -9.98
CA SER A 138 -1.23 -7.79 -10.06
C SER A 138 -0.79 -8.09 -11.49
N ASP A 139 -1.52 -8.96 -12.17
CA ASP A 139 -1.23 -9.32 -13.55
C ASP A 139 -1.47 -8.17 -14.53
N ALA A 140 -2.57 -7.40 -14.35
CA ALA A 140 -2.85 -6.24 -15.17
C ALA A 140 -1.78 -5.14 -15.01
N LEU A 141 -1.32 -4.87 -13.79
CA LEU A 141 -0.21 -3.94 -13.52
C LEU A 141 1.11 -4.43 -14.13
N ARG A 142 1.41 -5.73 -14.00
CA ARG A 142 2.62 -6.32 -14.58
C ARG A 142 2.62 -6.26 -16.11
N ARG A 143 1.47 -6.51 -16.76
CA ARG A 143 1.35 -6.41 -18.23
C ARG A 143 1.42 -4.97 -18.73
N SER A 144 0.76 -4.03 -18.04
CA SER A 144 0.77 -2.62 -18.43
C SER A 144 2.13 -1.96 -18.19
N LEU A 145 2.67 -2.07 -16.98
CA LEU A 145 3.80 -1.24 -16.53
C LEU A 145 5.12 -2.00 -16.38
N GLY A 146 5.07 -3.32 -16.21
CA GLY A 146 6.22 -4.15 -15.88
C GLY A 146 6.40 -4.35 -14.38
N ALA A 147 7.38 -5.17 -14.01
CA ALA A 147 7.73 -5.47 -12.63
C ALA A 147 9.22 -5.87 -12.55
N VAL A 148 10.10 -4.88 -12.44
CA VAL A 148 11.56 -5.05 -12.40
C VAL A 148 11.99 -5.65 -11.07
N GLU A 149 11.59 -5.03 -9.96
CA GLU A 149 11.93 -5.51 -8.63
C GLU A 149 10.92 -5.04 -7.57
N THR A 150 11.04 -5.56 -6.35
CA THR A 150 10.27 -5.09 -5.20
C THR A 150 11.15 -4.38 -4.19
N PHE A 151 10.65 -3.29 -3.62
CA PHE A 151 11.43 -2.39 -2.75
C PHE A 151 10.61 -1.85 -1.55
N GLY A 152 11.29 -1.09 -0.69
CA GLY A 152 10.76 -0.59 0.59
C GLY A 152 11.45 -1.30 1.76
N SER A 153 10.68 -1.94 2.65
CA SER A 153 11.26 -2.59 3.84
C SER A 153 12.40 -3.56 3.49
N ARG A 154 13.57 -3.40 4.13
CA ARG A 154 14.80 -4.14 3.78
C ARG A 154 14.61 -5.66 3.70
N LYS A 155 13.87 -6.23 4.65
CA LYS A 155 13.66 -7.68 4.76
C LYS A 155 12.31 -8.16 4.22
N GLY A 156 11.38 -7.25 3.88
CA GLY A 156 9.98 -7.61 3.71
C GLY A 156 9.31 -8.08 5.01
N LEU A 157 8.00 -8.28 4.94
CA LEU A 157 7.18 -8.79 6.03
C LEU A 157 6.42 -10.05 5.59
N SER A 158 6.25 -11.00 6.50
CA SER A 158 5.41 -12.17 6.21
C SER A 158 3.93 -11.81 6.28
N ALA A 159 3.09 -12.61 5.63
CA ALA A 159 1.62 -12.45 5.64
C ALA A 159 1.06 -12.25 7.07
N ARG A 160 1.55 -13.03 8.05
CA ARG A 160 1.14 -12.92 9.45
C ARG A 160 1.50 -11.57 10.07
N LYS A 161 2.65 -11.00 9.72
CA LYS A 161 3.08 -9.69 10.20
C LYS A 161 2.28 -8.57 9.54
N LEU A 162 1.97 -8.70 8.26
CA LEU A 162 1.17 -7.71 7.52
C LEU A 162 -0.24 -7.56 8.09
N ARG A 163 -0.93 -8.67 8.38
CA ARG A 163 -2.25 -8.64 9.01
C ARG A 163 -2.27 -8.05 10.43
N LYS A 164 -1.11 -7.89 11.06
CA LYS A 164 -0.97 -7.31 12.41
C LYS A 164 -0.13 -6.04 12.39
N TYR A 165 0.06 -5.46 11.20
CA TYR A 165 0.96 -4.34 11.04
C TYR A 165 0.38 -3.11 11.72
N HIS A 166 1.23 -2.45 12.47
CA HIS A 166 1.08 -1.14 13.09
C HIS A 166 2.51 -0.58 13.14
N TYR A 167 2.67 0.74 13.00
CA TYR A 167 3.98 1.34 12.77
C TYR A 167 4.94 1.11 13.95
N THR A 168 4.45 1.30 15.18
CA THR A 168 5.16 1.10 16.44
C THR A 168 4.18 0.65 17.52
N PHE A 169 4.66 -0.06 18.54
CA PHE A 169 3.84 -0.47 19.69
C PHE A 169 3.07 0.71 20.28
N GLY A 170 1.75 0.57 20.42
CA GLY A 170 0.86 1.62 20.91
C GLY A 170 0.29 2.56 19.84
N MET A 171 0.64 2.37 18.57
CA MET A 171 0.03 3.05 17.42
C MET A 171 -1.14 2.23 16.86
N GLU A 172 -1.95 2.91 16.06
CA GLU A 172 -3.18 2.44 15.42
C GLU A 172 -2.95 1.26 14.48
N TYR A 173 -3.94 0.35 14.47
CA TYR A 173 -4.09 -0.71 13.49
C TYR A 173 -4.87 -0.21 12.26
N PHE A 174 -4.98 -1.05 11.24
CA PHE A 174 -5.72 -0.71 10.02
C PHE A 174 -7.22 -0.47 10.26
N ASP A 175 -7.79 -1.14 11.25
CA ASP A 175 -9.19 -1.05 11.67
C ASP A 175 -9.46 0.08 12.67
N ASP A 176 -8.43 0.77 13.17
CA ASP A 176 -8.56 1.92 14.07
C ASP A 176 -8.78 3.21 13.27
N VAL A 177 -9.96 3.35 12.64
CA VAL A 177 -10.32 4.56 11.89
C VAL A 177 -10.72 5.72 12.81
N TYR A 178 -10.45 6.94 12.36
CA TYR A 178 -10.88 8.16 13.04
C TYR A 178 -12.26 8.59 12.53
N ASP A 179 -13.24 8.62 13.42
CA ASP A 179 -14.54 9.24 13.16
C ASP A 179 -14.43 10.76 13.32
N LEU A 180 -14.56 11.49 12.22
CA LEU A 180 -14.39 12.95 12.20
C LEU A 180 -15.71 13.71 12.37
N ALA A 181 -16.81 13.16 11.85
CA ALA A 181 -18.13 13.76 11.90
C ALA A 181 -19.21 12.71 11.60
N GLU A 182 -20.43 12.95 12.10
CA GLU A 182 -21.64 12.17 11.81
C GLU A 182 -22.68 13.06 11.12
N TYR A 183 -23.46 12.47 10.22
CA TYR A 183 -24.50 13.15 9.43
C TYR A 183 -25.74 12.25 9.34
N ASP A 184 -26.91 12.84 9.10
CA ASP A 184 -28.18 12.10 9.07
C ASP A 184 -28.27 11.14 7.86
N SER A 185 -27.46 11.37 6.82
CA SER A 185 -27.39 10.47 5.66
C SER A 185 -26.05 10.51 4.93
N HIS A 186 -25.72 9.42 4.24
CA HIS A 186 -24.58 9.36 3.32
C HIS A 186 -24.60 10.49 2.29
N LYS A 187 -25.77 10.82 1.73
CA LYS A 187 -25.93 11.89 0.75
C LYS A 187 -25.56 13.25 1.32
N GLU A 188 -25.96 13.52 2.55
CA GLU A 188 -25.62 14.76 3.25
C GLU A 188 -24.11 14.83 3.54
N ALA A 189 -23.53 13.76 4.10
CA ALA A 189 -22.10 13.68 4.36
C ALA A 189 -21.27 13.98 3.09
N VAL A 190 -21.63 13.34 1.97
CA VAL A 190 -20.99 13.58 0.67
C VAL A 190 -21.17 15.01 0.20
N ALA A 191 -22.36 15.61 0.35
CA ALA A 191 -22.61 16.99 -0.07
C ALA A 191 -21.78 18.00 0.75
N VAL A 192 -21.64 17.79 2.06
CA VAL A 192 -20.84 18.65 2.94
C VAL A 192 -19.35 18.51 2.60
N LEU A 193 -18.85 17.29 2.41
CA LEU A 193 -17.47 17.05 2.00
C LEU A 193 -17.15 17.70 0.65
N GLU A 194 -17.99 17.50 -0.36
CA GLU A 194 -17.82 18.10 -1.69
C GLU A 194 -17.76 19.63 -1.61
N LYS A 195 -18.65 20.26 -0.85
CA LYS A 195 -18.66 21.71 -0.63
C LYS A 195 -17.35 22.20 0.02
N ASN A 196 -16.92 21.54 1.09
CA ASN A 196 -15.75 21.97 1.86
C ASN A 196 -14.44 21.74 1.08
N LEU A 197 -14.32 20.61 0.40
CA LEU A 197 -13.16 20.30 -0.43
C LEU A 197 -13.07 21.21 -1.66
N ALA A 198 -14.20 21.60 -2.25
CA ALA A 198 -14.22 22.60 -3.33
C ALA A 198 -13.83 24.00 -2.84
N ALA A 199 -14.19 24.34 -1.60
CA ALA A 199 -13.82 25.61 -0.98
C ALA A 199 -12.39 25.64 -0.39
N GLY A 200 -11.67 24.51 -0.39
CA GLY A 200 -10.31 24.44 0.17
C GLY A 200 -10.25 24.68 1.67
N VAL A 201 -11.31 24.33 2.41
CA VAL A 201 -11.40 24.55 3.86
C VAL A 201 -10.21 23.88 4.56
N ALA A 202 -9.56 24.62 5.46
CA ALA A 202 -8.36 24.21 6.18
C ALA A 202 -7.19 23.75 5.26
N GLY A 203 -7.16 24.22 4.01
CA GLY A 203 -6.11 23.88 3.05
C GLY A 203 -6.25 22.48 2.47
N VAL A 204 -7.42 21.86 2.59
CA VAL A 204 -7.71 20.51 2.07
C VAL A 204 -8.55 20.60 0.81
N THR A 205 -8.09 19.98 -0.27
CA THR A 205 -8.77 19.98 -1.58
C THR A 205 -8.95 18.57 -2.12
N LYS A 206 -9.94 18.38 -3.00
CA LYS A 206 -10.25 17.07 -3.58
C LYS A 206 -9.26 16.70 -4.69
N VAL A 207 -8.67 15.51 -4.60
CA VAL A 207 -7.92 14.86 -5.70
C VAL A 207 -8.82 13.92 -6.49
N TYR A 208 -9.59 13.08 -5.79
CA TYR A 208 -10.56 12.18 -6.43
C TYR A 208 -11.75 11.91 -5.52
N ARG A 209 -12.81 11.40 -6.13
CA ARG A 209 -13.94 10.77 -5.46
C ARG A 209 -14.23 9.43 -6.15
N LEU A 210 -14.52 8.42 -5.35
CA LEU A 210 -14.93 7.10 -5.83
C LEU A 210 -16.13 6.60 -5.03
N ASP A 211 -17.27 6.51 -5.70
CA ASP A 211 -18.49 5.93 -5.13
C ASP A 211 -18.44 4.40 -5.26
N LEU A 212 -18.66 3.69 -4.16
CA LEU A 212 -18.64 2.23 -4.09
C LEU A 212 -20.07 1.66 -4.13
N PRO A 213 -20.28 0.50 -4.77
CA PRO A 213 -21.62 -0.09 -4.94
C PRO A 213 -22.38 -0.40 -3.63
N LYS A 214 -21.67 -0.53 -2.50
CA LYS A 214 -22.26 -0.81 -1.19
C LYS A 214 -22.56 0.46 -0.36
N GLY A 215 -22.60 1.63 -1.00
CA GLY A 215 -23.05 2.88 -0.38
C GLY A 215 -21.98 3.65 0.40
N GLY A 216 -20.70 3.31 0.21
CA GLY A 216 -19.58 4.10 0.73
C GLY A 216 -18.96 4.98 -0.35
N THR A 217 -18.38 6.11 0.03
CA THR A 217 -17.64 7.01 -0.87
C THR A 217 -16.24 7.22 -0.35
N VAL A 218 -15.24 7.06 -1.20
CA VAL A 218 -13.83 7.28 -0.87
C VAL A 218 -13.35 8.57 -1.52
N PHE A 219 -12.79 9.46 -0.72
CA PHE A 219 -12.16 10.69 -1.20
C PHE A 219 -10.65 10.60 -1.06
N GLY A 220 -9.94 10.99 -2.12
CA GLY A 220 -8.53 11.37 -2.01
C GLY A 220 -8.44 12.88 -1.89
N VAL A 221 -7.59 13.34 -0.99
CA VAL A 221 -7.41 14.77 -0.73
C VAL A 221 -5.94 15.16 -0.85
N ALA A 222 -5.70 16.41 -1.24
CA ALA A 222 -4.41 17.08 -1.17
C ALA A 222 -4.45 18.07 -0.02
N ARG A 223 -3.32 18.25 0.67
CA ARG A 223 -3.20 19.14 1.83
C ARG A 223 -2.10 20.14 1.60
N LYS A 224 -2.44 21.41 1.78
CA LYS A 224 -1.52 22.53 1.70
C LYS A 224 -1.68 23.40 2.94
N VAL A 225 -0.58 23.73 3.59
CA VAL A 225 -0.60 24.62 4.75
C VAL A 225 -1.11 26.00 4.31
N GLN A 226 -2.08 26.53 5.05
CA GLN A 226 -2.52 27.92 4.89
C GLN A 226 -1.56 28.86 5.61
N GLU A 227 -1.59 30.14 5.29
CA GLU A 227 -0.74 31.14 5.96
C GLU A 227 -0.92 31.10 7.49
N GLY A 228 0.18 30.96 8.24
CA GLY A 228 0.16 30.80 9.69
C GLY A 228 -0.28 29.42 10.22
N GLY A 229 -0.48 28.44 9.32
CA GLY A 229 -0.82 27.06 9.68
C GLY A 229 0.37 26.21 10.13
N ASN A 230 0.09 24.99 10.59
CA ASN A 230 1.11 24.04 11.01
C ASN A 230 1.74 23.35 9.80
N GLU A 231 3.03 23.57 9.53
CA GLU A 231 3.76 22.96 8.42
C GLU A 231 3.67 21.43 8.36
N ALA A 232 3.51 20.75 9.50
CA ALA A 232 3.32 19.30 9.57
C ALA A 232 2.03 18.81 8.88
N MET A 233 1.15 19.72 8.46
CA MET A 233 -0.05 19.41 7.68
C MET A 233 0.16 19.44 6.16
N ASP A 234 1.27 20.02 5.69
CA ASP A 234 1.55 20.22 4.28
C ASP A 234 2.05 18.92 3.63
N ASP A 235 1.50 18.57 2.47
CA ASP A 235 1.92 17.37 1.75
C ASP A 235 3.40 17.44 1.34
N ALA A 236 3.93 18.64 1.01
CA ALA A 236 5.34 18.82 0.71
C ALA A 236 6.23 18.67 1.95
N TRP A 237 5.71 18.91 3.16
CA TRP A 237 6.45 18.62 4.40
C TRP A 237 6.37 17.13 4.77
N ILE A 238 5.19 16.51 4.62
CA ILE A 238 4.97 15.11 4.98
C ILE A 238 5.73 14.16 4.04
N MET A 239 5.78 14.51 2.76
CA MET A 239 6.37 13.67 1.71
C MET A 239 7.70 14.18 1.16
N GLY A 240 8.05 15.44 1.46
CA GLY A 240 9.35 16.06 1.16
C GLY A 240 10.31 16.00 2.32
#